data_AF-A0A3D8SJR7-F1
#
_entry.id   AF-A0A3D8SJR7-F1
#
_cell.length_a   1.000
_cell.length_b   1.000
_cell.length_c   1.000
_cell.angle_alpha   90.00
_cell.angle_beta   90.00
_cell.angle_gamma   90.00
#
_symmetry.space_group_name_H-M   'P 1'
#
loop_
_entity.id
_entity.type
_entity.pdbx_description
1 polymer ?
#
loop_
_entity_poly.entity_id
_entity_poly.type
_entity_poly.pdbx_seq_one_letter_code
_entity_poly.pdbx_strand_id
1 'polypeptide(L)'
;MRRKLRSKLRSRASPTSSIASLQTSLSPADTLRSLQSHRWTVYDFQYLLLLIVGIFSLTVIESPGPLGKTAIFSMLLFSLLIPMTRQFFLPFLPIAGWLLFFYACQFIPSDWRPAIWVRVLPALENILYGANISNILSAHQNVVLDVLAWLPYGICHYGAPFVCSLIMFIFGPPGTVPLFARTFGYISMAAVTIQLFFPCSPPWYENRYGLAPADYSIQGDPAGLARIDKLFGIDLYTSGFHQSPVVFGAFPSLHAADSTLAALFMSHVFPRMKPVFVTYTLWMWWATMYLSHHYAVDLVAGGLLAAISFYFAKTRFLPRVQLDKTFRWDYDYVEFGESTLEYGYGLAAYDGDFNLDSDEWTVGSSSSVSSGSLSPVDDHYSWETEALTSPHTDIEAGRHAFSP
;
A
#
# COMPACT_ATOMS: atom_id res chain seq x y z
N MET A 1 5.69 25.92 29.49
CA MET A 1 6.04 24.94 28.43
C MET A 1 5.43 25.29 27.06
N ARG A 2 4.10 25.47 26.92
CA ARG A 2 3.41 25.82 25.65
C ARG A 2 3.98 27.03 24.89
N ARG A 3 4.35 28.12 25.58
CA ARG A 3 4.86 29.35 24.94
C ARG A 3 6.27 29.17 24.33
N LYS A 4 7.14 28.42 25.00
CA LYS A 4 8.47 28.04 24.49
C LYS A 4 8.36 27.10 23.28
N LEU A 5 7.44 26.13 23.32
CA LEU A 5 7.21 25.21 22.19
C LEU A 5 6.70 25.97 20.95
N ARG A 6 5.71 26.87 21.13
CA ARG A 6 5.19 27.73 20.06
C ARG A 6 6.24 28.68 19.50
N SER A 7 7.10 29.24 20.35
CA SER A 7 8.22 30.10 19.93
C SER A 7 9.26 29.33 19.11
N LYS A 8 9.64 28.11 19.55
CA LYS A 8 10.56 27.23 18.80
C LYS A 8 9.99 26.77 17.46
N LEU A 9 8.70 26.45 17.39
CA LEU A 9 8.04 26.07 16.14
C LEU A 9 7.95 27.27 15.18
N ARG A 10 7.65 28.47 15.69
CA ARG A 10 7.64 29.69 14.88
C ARG A 10 9.02 30.10 14.36
N SER A 11 10.10 29.84 15.10
CA SER A 11 11.46 30.12 14.62
C SER A 11 11.97 29.12 13.58
N ARG A 12 11.35 27.95 13.47
CA ARG A 12 11.66 26.93 12.45
C ARG A 12 10.83 27.07 11.19
N ALA A 13 9.69 27.77 11.28
CA ALA A 13 8.93 28.13 10.08
C ALA A 13 9.80 29.06 9.24
N SER A 14 10.12 28.63 8.03
CA SER A 14 10.80 29.50 7.10
C SER A 14 9.98 30.77 6.86
N PRO A 15 10.59 31.97 6.94
CA PRO A 15 9.89 33.23 6.71
C PRO A 15 9.25 33.34 5.33
N THR A 16 9.70 32.55 4.35
CA THR A 16 9.33 32.65 2.94
C THR A 16 8.34 31.60 2.45
N SER A 17 8.05 30.54 3.23
CA SER A 17 7.19 29.45 2.78
C SER A 17 5.94 29.23 3.63
N SER A 18 4.79 29.22 2.97
CA SER A 18 3.49 28.87 3.55
C SER A 18 3.12 27.39 3.35
N ILE A 19 3.99 26.56 2.80
CA ILE A 19 3.63 25.19 2.36
C ILE A 19 3.27 24.24 3.50
N ALA A 20 3.82 24.48 4.70
CA ALA A 20 3.50 23.74 5.92
C ALA A 20 2.37 24.38 6.74
N SER A 21 1.84 25.53 6.32
CA SER A 21 0.81 26.26 7.06
C SER A 21 -0.54 25.54 7.04
N LEU A 22 -1.28 25.63 8.15
CA LEU A 22 -2.64 25.09 8.25
C LEU A 22 -3.65 26.17 7.88
N GLN A 23 -4.72 25.77 7.19
CA GLN A 23 -5.83 26.67 6.87
C GLN A 23 -6.63 26.96 8.15
N THR A 24 -6.84 28.24 8.45
CA THR A 24 -7.63 28.67 9.62
C THR A 24 -8.89 29.44 9.24
N SER A 25 -9.14 29.65 7.95
CA SER A 25 -10.34 30.35 7.48
C SER A 25 -11.60 29.54 7.78
N LEU A 26 -12.62 30.24 8.27
CA LEU A 26 -13.97 29.72 8.47
C LEU A 26 -14.93 30.10 7.33
N SER A 27 -14.45 30.84 6.33
CA SER A 27 -15.30 31.34 5.24
C SER A 27 -15.51 30.26 4.17
N PRO A 28 -16.75 29.81 3.91
CA PRO A 28 -17.03 28.89 2.80
C PRO A 28 -16.66 29.47 1.44
N ALA A 29 -16.67 30.80 1.30
CA ALA A 29 -16.34 31.48 0.05
C ALA A 29 -14.89 31.18 -0.41
N ASP A 30 -13.97 30.90 0.50
CA ASP A 30 -12.59 30.55 0.15
C ASP A 30 -12.50 29.16 -0.48
N THR A 31 -13.28 28.21 0.05
CA THR A 31 -13.40 26.87 -0.54
C THR A 31 -14.08 26.94 -1.92
N LEU A 32 -15.16 27.72 -2.04
CA LEU A 32 -15.86 27.87 -3.32
C LEU A 32 -14.97 28.52 -4.38
N ARG A 33 -14.22 29.58 -4.03
CA ARG A 33 -13.22 30.18 -4.92
C ARG A 33 -12.13 29.18 -5.31
N SER A 34 -11.60 28.43 -4.34
CA SER A 34 -10.62 27.36 -4.60
C SER A 34 -11.15 26.31 -5.57
N LEU A 35 -12.42 25.90 -5.42
CA LEU A 35 -13.06 24.93 -6.31
C LEU A 35 -13.30 25.49 -7.71
N GLN A 36 -13.75 26.75 -7.83
CA GLN A 36 -13.94 27.43 -9.12
C GLN A 36 -12.62 27.59 -9.88
N SER A 37 -11.50 27.79 -9.17
CA SER A 37 -10.16 27.87 -9.77
C SER A 37 -9.50 26.52 -10.01
N HIS A 38 -10.12 25.41 -9.61
CA HIS A 38 -9.51 24.08 -9.72
C HIS A 38 -9.37 23.66 -11.17
N ARG A 39 -8.17 23.22 -11.55
CA ARG A 39 -7.92 22.65 -12.87
C ARG A 39 -8.13 21.15 -12.80
N TRP A 40 -9.26 20.69 -13.33
CA TRP A 40 -9.62 19.28 -13.35
C TRP A 40 -8.59 18.44 -14.10
N THR A 41 -8.30 17.27 -13.54
CA THR A 41 -7.38 16.26 -14.06
C THR A 41 -8.07 14.91 -14.10
N VAL A 42 -7.46 13.94 -14.80
CA VAL A 42 -7.96 12.56 -14.82
C VAL A 42 -8.05 11.93 -13.42
N TYR A 43 -7.23 12.37 -12.46
CA TYR A 43 -7.24 11.85 -11.10
C TYR A 43 -8.45 12.33 -10.28
N ASP A 44 -9.14 13.38 -10.71
CA ASP A 44 -10.38 13.83 -10.05
C ASP A 44 -11.55 12.86 -10.27
N PHE A 45 -11.42 11.90 -11.21
CA PHE A 45 -12.36 10.79 -11.38
C PHE A 45 -12.56 9.96 -10.09
N GLN A 46 -11.58 10.00 -9.18
CA GLN A 46 -11.66 9.37 -7.87
C GLN A 46 -12.90 9.81 -7.07
N TYR A 47 -13.39 11.05 -7.27
CA TYR A 47 -14.60 11.55 -6.60
C TYR A 47 -15.88 10.95 -7.18
N LEU A 48 -15.90 10.60 -8.47
CA LEU A 48 -17.01 9.87 -9.06
C LEU A 48 -17.08 8.45 -8.47
N LEU A 49 -15.94 7.77 -8.32
CA LEU A 49 -15.88 6.47 -7.65
C LEU A 49 -16.44 6.55 -6.23
N LEU A 50 -16.01 7.55 -5.45
CA LEU A 50 -16.54 7.78 -4.09
C LEU A 50 -18.04 8.05 -4.09
N LEU A 51 -18.55 8.80 -5.08
CA LEU A 51 -19.97 9.06 -5.21
C LEU A 51 -20.76 7.77 -5.48
N ILE A 52 -20.29 6.92 -6.40
CA ILE A 52 -20.93 5.64 -6.74
C ILE A 52 -20.96 4.74 -5.50
N VAL A 53 -19.82 4.54 -4.84
CA VAL A 53 -19.72 3.73 -3.61
C VAL A 53 -20.59 4.30 -2.49
N GLY A 54 -20.60 5.62 -2.34
CA GLY A 54 -21.40 6.32 -1.34
C GLY A 54 -22.91 6.15 -1.57
N ILE A 55 -23.38 6.32 -2.81
CA ILE A 55 -24.79 6.12 -3.19
C ILE A 55 -25.20 4.67 -2.97
N PHE A 56 -24.40 3.71 -3.44
CA PHE A 56 -24.65 2.28 -3.20
C PHE A 56 -24.79 2.00 -1.70
N SER A 57 -23.80 2.41 -0.91
CA SER A 57 -23.78 2.20 0.54
C SER A 57 -25.01 2.81 1.23
N LEU A 58 -25.37 4.04 0.86
CA LEU A 58 -26.54 4.73 1.40
C LEU A 58 -27.86 4.03 1.07
N THR A 59 -27.93 3.36 -0.09
CA THR A 59 -29.12 2.66 -0.57
C THR A 59 -29.33 1.36 0.20
N VAL A 60 -28.24 0.65 0.52
CA VAL A 60 -28.30 -0.67 1.18
C VAL A 60 -28.36 -0.57 2.71
N ILE A 61 -27.71 0.43 3.34
CA ILE A 61 -27.74 0.58 4.80
C ILE A 61 -29.20 0.71 5.29
N GLU A 62 -29.58 -0.01 6.34
CA GLU A 62 -30.92 0.14 6.92
C GLU A 62 -30.94 1.06 8.15
N SER A 63 -29.86 1.03 8.94
CA SER A 63 -29.68 1.84 10.15
C SER A 63 -28.35 2.61 10.11
N PRO A 64 -28.32 3.92 10.44
CA PRO A 64 -29.45 4.75 10.88
C PRO A 64 -30.44 5.01 9.73
N GLY A 65 -31.70 5.33 10.09
CA GLY A 65 -32.74 5.64 9.11
C GLY A 65 -32.45 6.89 8.26
N PRO A 66 -33.32 7.23 7.30
CA PRO A 66 -33.07 8.29 6.30
C PRO A 66 -32.64 9.64 6.88
N LEU A 67 -33.23 10.08 8.00
CA LEU A 67 -32.86 11.33 8.67
C LEU A 67 -31.43 11.30 9.23
N GLY A 68 -31.04 10.18 9.84
CA GLY A 68 -29.69 10.02 10.39
C GLY A 68 -28.63 10.01 9.29
N LYS A 69 -28.90 9.30 8.19
CA LYS A 69 -28.04 9.31 6.99
C LYS A 69 -27.89 10.74 6.44
N THR A 70 -29.00 11.44 6.23
CA THR A 70 -28.99 12.83 5.74
C THR A 70 -28.19 13.73 6.68
N ALA A 71 -28.37 13.62 7.99
CA ALA A 71 -27.62 14.41 8.96
C ALA A 71 -26.11 14.16 8.87
N ILE A 72 -25.66 12.90 8.83
CA ILE A 72 -24.24 12.53 8.72
C ILE A 72 -23.64 13.09 7.42
N PHE A 73 -24.34 12.93 6.30
CA PHE A 73 -23.85 13.43 5.00
C PHE A 73 -23.85 14.96 4.92
N SER A 74 -24.86 15.63 5.47
CA SER A 74 -24.86 17.10 5.59
C SER A 74 -23.70 17.59 6.46
N MET A 75 -23.38 16.90 7.56
CA MET A 75 -22.20 17.22 8.39
C MET A 75 -20.89 17.04 7.61
N LEU A 76 -20.76 15.95 6.84
CA LEU A 76 -19.59 15.74 5.98
C LEU A 76 -19.46 16.86 4.93
N LEU A 77 -20.54 17.19 4.21
CA LEU A 77 -20.54 18.27 3.23
C LEU A 77 -20.18 19.61 3.87
N PHE A 78 -20.75 19.93 5.03
CA PHE A 78 -20.40 21.14 5.77
C PHE A 78 -18.92 21.15 6.17
N SER A 79 -18.38 20.02 6.62
CA SER A 79 -16.95 19.90 6.97
C SER A 79 -16.01 20.08 5.77
N LEU A 80 -16.48 19.80 4.55
CA LEU A 80 -15.74 20.04 3.30
C LEU A 80 -15.85 21.49 2.81
N LEU A 81 -16.89 22.22 3.20
CA LEU A 81 -17.08 23.63 2.83
C LEU A 81 -16.17 24.57 3.62
N ILE A 82 -15.88 24.25 4.88
CA ILE A 82 -15.05 25.10 5.74
C ILE A 82 -13.56 24.79 5.55
N PRO A 83 -12.70 25.74 5.09
CA PRO A 83 -11.28 25.48 4.82
C PRO A 83 -10.53 24.83 5.99
N MET A 84 -10.79 25.30 7.21
CA MET A 84 -10.17 24.78 8.43
C MET A 84 -10.41 23.28 8.64
N THR A 85 -11.60 22.77 8.31
CA THR A 85 -11.91 21.34 8.46
C THR A 85 -11.64 20.56 7.17
N ARG A 86 -11.84 21.18 6.00
CA ARG A 86 -11.63 20.59 4.68
C ARG A 86 -10.24 20.02 4.51
N GLN A 87 -9.20 20.69 5.01
CA GLN A 87 -7.82 20.21 4.93
C GLN A 87 -7.60 18.83 5.57
N PHE A 88 -8.46 18.43 6.51
CA PHE A 88 -8.50 17.09 7.08
C PHE A 88 -9.51 16.19 6.34
N PHE A 89 -10.75 16.64 6.18
CA PHE A 89 -11.82 15.79 5.66
C PHE A 89 -11.67 15.43 4.18
N LEU A 90 -11.09 16.33 3.36
CA LEU A 90 -10.90 16.07 1.94
C LEU A 90 -9.95 14.88 1.68
N PRO A 91 -8.74 14.80 2.26
CA PRO A 91 -7.90 13.61 2.15
C PRO A 91 -8.43 12.40 2.94
N PHE A 92 -9.29 12.61 3.94
CA PHE A 92 -9.97 11.53 4.68
C PHE A 92 -11.14 10.91 3.90
N LEU A 93 -11.64 11.53 2.82
CA LEU A 93 -12.79 11.04 2.07
C LEU A 93 -12.70 9.56 1.63
N PRO A 94 -11.56 9.06 1.12
CA PRO A 94 -11.46 7.63 0.79
C PRO A 94 -11.58 6.71 2.00
N ILE A 95 -11.11 7.14 3.17
CA ILE A 95 -11.27 6.39 4.43
C ILE A 95 -12.73 6.42 4.87
N ALA A 96 -13.39 7.58 4.81
CA ALA A 96 -14.82 7.70 5.10
C ALA A 96 -15.66 6.82 4.16
N GLY A 97 -15.34 6.83 2.86
CA GLY A 97 -15.97 5.97 1.85
C GLY A 97 -15.77 4.49 2.15
N TRP A 98 -14.56 4.07 2.50
CA TRP A 98 -14.27 2.71 2.96
C TRP A 98 -15.09 2.33 4.19
N LEU A 99 -15.05 3.12 5.26
CA LEU A 99 -15.76 2.81 6.51
C LEU A 99 -17.26 2.69 6.29
N LEU A 100 -17.84 3.60 5.49
CA LEU A 100 -19.23 3.55 5.10
C LEU A 100 -19.54 2.29 4.29
N PHE A 101 -18.72 1.96 3.30
CA PHE A 101 -18.91 0.80 2.44
C PHE A 101 -18.78 -0.52 3.20
N PHE A 102 -17.76 -0.63 4.05
CA PHE A 102 -17.56 -1.79 4.93
C PHE A 102 -18.76 -1.97 5.88
N TYR A 103 -19.24 -0.88 6.49
CA TYR A 103 -20.45 -0.93 7.31
C TYR A 103 -21.69 -1.33 6.49
N ALA A 104 -21.84 -0.81 5.26
CA ALA A 104 -22.95 -1.16 4.38
C ALA A 104 -22.99 -2.65 4.01
N CYS A 105 -21.83 -3.32 4.00
CA CYS A 105 -21.76 -4.73 3.63
C CYS A 105 -22.73 -5.59 4.45
N GLN A 106 -22.87 -5.38 5.76
CA GLN A 106 -23.74 -6.20 6.61
C GLN A 106 -25.23 -6.20 6.19
N PHE A 107 -25.66 -5.18 5.44
CA PHE A 107 -27.04 -5.04 4.97
C PHE A 107 -27.25 -5.58 3.55
N ILE A 108 -26.19 -6.02 2.86
CA ILE A 108 -26.30 -6.61 1.51
C ILE A 108 -27.02 -7.96 1.61
N PRO A 109 -28.17 -8.14 0.94
CA PRO A 109 -28.93 -9.39 0.95
C PRO A 109 -28.10 -10.58 0.48
N SER A 110 -28.31 -11.75 1.09
CA SER A 110 -27.54 -12.96 0.79
C SER A 110 -27.69 -13.44 -0.66
N ASP A 111 -28.84 -13.20 -1.29
CA ASP A 111 -29.14 -13.51 -2.68
C ASP A 111 -28.37 -12.65 -3.69
N TRP A 112 -27.85 -11.49 -3.27
CA TRP A 112 -26.99 -10.65 -4.10
C TRP A 112 -25.52 -11.07 -4.04
N ARG A 113 -25.16 -11.87 -3.03
CA ARG A 113 -23.79 -12.23 -2.74
C ARG A 113 -23.40 -13.52 -3.47
N PRO A 114 -22.16 -13.61 -3.99
CA PRO A 114 -21.69 -14.81 -4.69
C PRO A 114 -21.48 -15.99 -3.71
N ALA A 115 -21.27 -17.18 -4.25
CA ALA A 115 -20.91 -18.35 -3.45
C ALA A 115 -19.55 -18.16 -2.74
N ILE A 116 -19.44 -18.71 -1.54
CA ILE A 116 -18.24 -18.60 -0.70
C ILE A 116 -17.22 -19.66 -1.10
N TRP A 117 -16.00 -19.22 -1.37
CA TRP A 117 -14.89 -20.07 -1.76
C TRP A 117 -14.17 -20.62 -0.53
N VAL A 118 -14.55 -21.83 -0.11
CA VAL A 118 -13.93 -22.50 1.04
C VAL A 118 -12.65 -23.27 0.70
N ARG A 119 -12.39 -23.52 -0.58
CA ARG A 119 -11.27 -24.37 -1.05
C ARG A 119 -10.11 -23.59 -1.67
N VAL A 120 -10.34 -22.36 -2.13
CA VAL A 120 -9.34 -21.64 -2.93
C VAL A 120 -8.10 -21.32 -2.11
N LEU A 121 -8.24 -20.66 -0.95
CA LEU A 121 -7.08 -20.25 -0.16
C LEU A 121 -6.32 -21.44 0.42
N PRO A 122 -6.97 -22.47 1.01
CA PRO A 122 -6.25 -23.68 1.46
C PRO A 122 -5.52 -24.39 0.32
N ALA A 123 -6.13 -24.50 -0.87
CA ALA A 123 -5.47 -25.12 -2.02
C ALA A 123 -4.26 -24.30 -2.48
N LEU A 124 -4.38 -22.98 -2.55
CA LEU A 124 -3.28 -22.10 -2.91
C LEU A 124 -2.13 -22.14 -1.90
N GLU A 125 -2.40 -22.20 -0.59
CA GLU A 125 -1.34 -22.39 0.41
C GLU A 125 -0.58 -23.69 0.19
N ASN A 126 -1.30 -24.80 0.00
CA ASN A 126 -0.67 -26.10 -0.23
C ASN A 126 0.15 -26.11 -1.53
N ILE A 127 -0.33 -25.49 -2.61
CA ILE A 127 0.38 -25.42 -3.89
C ILE A 127 1.62 -24.51 -3.79
N LEU A 128 1.50 -23.33 -3.18
CA LEU A 128 2.55 -22.31 -3.16
C LEU A 128 3.61 -22.56 -2.09
N TYR A 129 3.22 -23.09 -0.93
CA TYR A 129 4.08 -23.23 0.23
C TYR A 129 4.31 -24.69 0.65
N GLY A 130 3.66 -25.64 -0.01
CA GLY A 130 3.79 -27.07 0.29
C GLY A 130 3.08 -27.51 1.58
N ALA A 131 2.44 -26.58 2.30
CA ALA A 131 1.71 -26.84 3.53
C ALA A 131 0.73 -25.71 3.86
N ASN A 132 -0.25 -26.02 4.71
CA ASN A 132 -1.12 -25.01 5.30
C ASN A 132 -0.38 -24.33 6.48
N ILE A 133 0.27 -23.20 6.19
CA ILE A 133 1.13 -22.48 7.14
C ILE A 133 0.31 -22.03 8.34
N SER A 134 -0.91 -21.55 8.10
CA SER A 134 -1.80 -21.07 9.16
C SER A 134 -2.12 -22.18 10.17
N ASN A 135 -2.41 -23.39 9.69
CA ASN A 135 -2.68 -24.54 10.55
C ASN A 135 -1.44 -25.01 11.32
N ILE A 136 -0.25 -24.98 10.69
CA ILE A 136 1.00 -25.33 11.37
C ILE A 136 1.29 -24.34 12.51
N LEU A 137 1.14 -23.03 12.26
CA LEU A 137 1.41 -22.00 13.26
C LEU A 137 0.39 -22.04 14.40
N SER A 138 -0.89 -22.24 14.07
CA SER A 138 -1.97 -22.26 15.07
C SER A 138 -2.08 -23.59 15.85
N ALA A 139 -1.34 -24.63 15.47
CA ALA A 139 -1.30 -25.91 16.20
C ALA A 139 -0.56 -25.82 17.55
N HIS A 140 0.41 -24.92 17.69
CA HIS A 140 1.26 -24.81 18.88
C HIS A 140 0.91 -23.58 19.72
N GLN A 141 -0.19 -23.67 20.44
CA GLN A 141 -0.75 -22.55 21.21
C GLN A 141 -0.19 -22.48 22.61
N ASN A 142 0.18 -21.27 23.06
CA ASN A 142 0.45 -20.99 24.46
C ASN A 142 0.20 -19.51 24.79
N VAL A 143 0.09 -19.20 26.08
CA VAL A 143 -0.24 -17.86 26.57
C VAL A 143 0.77 -16.79 26.12
N VAL A 144 2.06 -17.12 26.04
CA VAL A 144 3.08 -16.15 25.62
C VAL A 144 2.91 -15.79 24.15
N LEU A 145 2.73 -16.78 23.28
CA LEU A 145 2.49 -16.56 21.85
C LEU A 145 1.14 -15.87 21.61
N ASP A 146 0.11 -16.18 22.40
CA ASP A 146 -1.19 -15.51 22.36
C ASP A 146 -1.02 -14.01 22.65
N VAL A 147 -0.33 -13.64 23.73
CA VAL A 147 -0.07 -12.23 24.07
C VAL A 147 0.80 -11.56 23.00
N LEU A 148 1.83 -12.24 22.48
CA LEU A 148 2.69 -11.70 21.42
C LEU A 148 1.94 -11.48 20.11
N ALA A 149 0.99 -12.34 19.74
CA ALA A 149 0.15 -12.15 18.56
C ALA A 149 -0.92 -11.08 18.79
N TRP A 150 -1.45 -11.00 20.02
CA TRP A 150 -2.46 -10.03 20.40
C TRP A 150 -1.97 -8.58 20.37
N LEU A 151 -0.70 -8.30 20.66
CA LEU A 151 -0.18 -6.93 20.63
C LEU A 151 -0.32 -6.25 19.25
N PRO A 152 0.24 -6.78 18.15
CA PRO A 152 0.05 -6.19 16.83
C PRO A 152 -1.42 -6.29 16.41
N TYR A 153 -2.04 -7.47 16.53
CA TYR A 153 -3.33 -7.76 15.93
C TYR A 153 -4.54 -7.32 16.76
N GLY A 154 -4.50 -7.38 18.08
CA GLY A 154 -5.63 -6.99 18.94
C GLY A 154 -5.62 -5.52 19.33
N ILE A 155 -4.46 -4.85 19.29
CA ILE A 155 -4.30 -3.47 19.80
C ILE A 155 -3.73 -2.55 18.73
N CYS A 156 -2.49 -2.81 18.29
CA CYS A 156 -1.73 -1.83 17.53
C CYS A 156 -2.37 -1.51 16.17
N HIS A 157 -2.96 -2.48 15.47
CA HIS A 157 -3.51 -2.23 14.14
C HIS A 157 -4.62 -1.15 14.12
N TYR A 158 -5.41 -1.00 15.20
CA TYR A 158 -6.44 0.04 15.29
C TYR A 158 -5.82 1.44 15.43
N GLY A 159 -4.75 1.57 16.23
CA GLY A 159 -4.09 2.85 16.53
C GLY A 159 -3.01 3.24 15.52
N ALA A 160 -2.39 2.26 14.85
CA ALA A 160 -1.21 2.46 14.01
C ALA A 160 -1.43 3.48 12.88
N PRO A 161 -2.54 3.48 12.12
CA PRO A 161 -2.76 4.49 11.08
C PRO A 161 -2.72 5.92 11.61
N PHE A 162 -3.27 6.17 12.80
CA PHE A 162 -3.27 7.48 13.45
C PHE A 162 -1.88 7.88 13.95
N VAL A 163 -1.17 6.94 14.60
CA VAL A 163 0.20 7.18 15.09
C VAL A 163 1.15 7.44 13.94
N CYS A 164 1.12 6.62 12.88
CA CYS A 164 1.90 6.84 11.66
C CYS A 164 1.56 8.19 11.02
N SER A 165 0.28 8.54 10.92
CA SER A 165 -0.14 9.85 10.39
C SER A 165 0.39 11.01 11.21
N LEU A 166 0.38 10.92 12.54
CA LEU A 166 0.94 11.95 13.42
C LEU A 166 2.46 12.09 13.26
N ILE A 167 3.18 10.97 13.21
CA ILE A 167 4.62 10.97 13.02
C ILE A 167 4.97 11.57 11.64
N MET A 168 4.33 11.09 10.57
CA MET A 168 4.51 11.65 9.23
C MET A 168 4.09 13.12 9.14
N PHE A 169 3.12 13.57 9.93
CA PHE A 169 2.74 14.98 9.96
C PHE A 169 3.87 15.84 10.52
N ILE A 170 4.55 15.37 11.57
CA ILE A 170 5.59 16.14 12.26
C ILE A 170 6.92 16.11 11.48
N PHE A 171 7.31 14.94 10.99
CA PHE A 171 8.65 14.71 10.44
C PHE A 171 8.66 14.56 8.91
N GLY A 172 7.52 14.25 8.30
CA GLY A 172 7.43 14.06 6.86
C GLY A 172 7.27 15.38 6.09
N PRO A 173 7.63 15.39 4.80
CA PRO A 173 7.34 16.51 3.91
C PRO A 173 5.85 16.92 3.90
N PRO A 174 5.56 18.21 3.68
CA PRO A 174 4.21 18.68 3.40
C PRO A 174 3.55 17.94 2.21
N GLY A 175 2.48 17.19 2.50
CA GLY A 175 1.73 16.41 1.50
C GLY A 175 1.73 14.90 1.75
N THR A 176 2.68 14.38 2.54
CA THR A 176 2.81 12.94 2.83
C THR A 176 1.58 12.35 3.53
N VAL A 177 1.07 12.99 4.59
CA VAL A 177 -0.09 12.49 5.35
C VAL A 177 -1.39 12.47 4.53
N PRO A 178 -1.76 13.55 3.82
CA PRO A 178 -2.90 13.51 2.91
C PRO A 178 -2.82 12.38 1.88
N LEU A 179 -1.62 12.11 1.34
CA LEU A 179 -1.44 11.03 0.38
C LEU A 179 -1.57 9.66 1.04
N PHE A 180 -0.93 9.45 2.21
CA PHE A 180 -1.10 8.22 2.99
C PHE A 180 -2.57 7.92 3.28
N ALA A 181 -3.33 8.91 3.76
CA ALA A 181 -4.74 8.74 4.07
C ALA A 181 -5.58 8.35 2.85
N ARG A 182 -5.33 8.99 1.69
CA ARG A 182 -6.02 8.64 0.44
C ARG A 182 -5.66 7.24 -0.01
N THR A 183 -4.37 6.90 -0.06
CA THR A 183 -3.90 5.57 -0.48
C THR A 183 -4.48 4.50 0.45
N PHE A 184 -4.44 4.71 1.76
CA PHE A 184 -5.03 3.82 2.76
C PHE A 184 -6.52 3.58 2.52
N GLY A 185 -7.31 4.64 2.32
CA GLY A 185 -8.74 4.49 2.05
C GLY A 185 -9.03 3.78 0.72
N TYR A 186 -8.28 4.07 -0.34
CA TYR A 186 -8.49 3.41 -1.64
C TYR A 186 -8.09 1.94 -1.66
N ILE A 187 -6.96 1.56 -1.04
CA ILE A 187 -6.62 0.13 -0.91
C ILE A 187 -7.67 -0.59 -0.08
N SER A 188 -8.21 0.07 0.93
CA SER A 188 -9.20 -0.54 1.82
C SER A 188 -10.54 -0.76 1.09
N MET A 189 -11.01 0.23 0.34
CA MET A 189 -12.19 0.05 -0.54
C MET A 189 -11.96 -1.05 -1.58
N ALA A 190 -10.77 -1.09 -2.21
CA ALA A 190 -10.46 -2.10 -3.21
C ALA A 190 -10.46 -3.52 -2.61
N ALA A 191 -9.84 -3.71 -1.45
CA ALA A 191 -9.85 -4.99 -0.74
C ALA A 191 -11.27 -5.42 -0.35
N VAL A 192 -12.08 -4.53 0.26
CA VAL A 192 -13.48 -4.85 0.61
C VAL A 192 -14.31 -5.18 -0.63
N THR A 193 -14.07 -4.49 -1.75
CA THR A 193 -14.73 -4.78 -3.02
C THR A 193 -14.38 -6.19 -3.50
N ILE A 194 -13.10 -6.57 -3.45
CA ILE A 194 -12.66 -7.93 -3.81
C ILE A 194 -13.29 -8.95 -2.85
N GLN A 195 -13.31 -8.69 -1.55
CA GLN A 195 -13.90 -9.59 -0.55
C GLN A 195 -15.40 -9.81 -0.79
N LEU A 196 -16.13 -8.82 -1.30
CA LEU A 196 -17.54 -8.95 -1.66
C LEU A 196 -17.77 -9.80 -2.91
N PHE A 197 -16.96 -9.59 -3.96
CA PHE A 197 -17.11 -10.32 -5.22
C PHE A 197 -16.41 -11.69 -5.23
N PHE A 198 -15.44 -11.89 -4.34
CA PHE A 198 -14.64 -13.09 -4.19
C PHE A 198 -14.50 -13.48 -2.71
N PRO A 199 -15.62 -13.81 -2.03
CA PRO A 199 -15.62 -14.16 -0.63
C PRO A 199 -14.90 -15.49 -0.43
N CYS A 200 -13.89 -15.47 0.43
CA CYS A 200 -13.06 -16.63 0.75
C CYS A 200 -13.10 -16.89 2.25
N SER A 201 -13.24 -18.16 2.63
CA SER A 201 -13.25 -18.51 4.05
C SER A 201 -11.86 -18.36 4.67
N PRO A 202 -11.74 -17.80 5.89
CA PRO A 202 -10.50 -17.77 6.66
C PRO A 202 -10.16 -19.13 7.30
N PRO A 203 -8.94 -19.31 7.88
CA PRO A 203 -8.50 -20.56 8.49
C PRO A 203 -9.37 -21.07 9.64
N TRP A 204 -9.93 -20.18 10.46
CA TRP A 204 -10.83 -20.60 11.55
C TRP A 204 -12.04 -21.38 11.04
N TYR A 205 -12.52 -21.07 9.83
CA TYR A 205 -13.63 -21.78 9.23
C TYR A 205 -13.23 -23.20 8.85
N GLU A 206 -12.08 -23.36 8.18
CA GLU A 206 -11.53 -24.66 7.82
C GLU A 206 -11.30 -25.52 9.08
N ASN A 207 -10.74 -24.92 10.14
CA ASN A 207 -10.47 -25.62 11.39
C ASN A 207 -11.74 -26.14 12.10
N ARG A 208 -12.88 -25.49 11.89
CA ARG A 208 -14.15 -25.83 12.55
C ARG A 208 -15.08 -26.67 11.71
N TYR A 209 -15.16 -26.38 10.41
CA TYR A 209 -16.13 -26.95 9.48
C TYR A 209 -15.47 -27.76 8.35
N GLY A 210 -14.14 -27.81 8.30
CA GLY A 210 -13.40 -28.37 7.18
C GLY A 210 -13.68 -27.60 5.88
N LEU A 211 -13.77 -28.34 4.77
CA LEU A 211 -14.08 -27.78 3.46
C LEU A 211 -15.58 -27.89 3.11
N ALA A 212 -16.44 -27.96 4.14
CA ALA A 212 -17.89 -27.97 3.96
C ALA A 212 -18.36 -26.64 3.34
N PRO A 213 -19.33 -26.66 2.40
CA PRO A 213 -19.88 -25.44 1.83
C PRO A 213 -20.36 -24.47 2.91
N ALA A 214 -19.99 -23.20 2.77
CA ALA A 214 -20.39 -22.13 3.68
C ALA A 214 -21.61 -21.38 3.12
N ASP A 215 -22.37 -20.74 4.01
CA ASP A 215 -23.45 -19.81 3.67
C ASP A 215 -23.39 -18.55 4.56
N TYR A 216 -24.17 -17.54 4.19
CA TYR A 216 -24.17 -16.22 4.85
C TYR A 216 -24.93 -16.18 6.19
N SER A 217 -25.49 -17.30 6.68
CA SER A 217 -26.05 -17.37 8.04
C SER A 217 -24.97 -17.50 9.12
N ILE A 218 -23.78 -17.93 8.73
CA ILE A 218 -22.63 -18.15 9.61
C ILE A 218 -22.09 -16.81 10.10
N GLN A 219 -22.03 -16.66 11.42
CA GLN A 219 -21.50 -15.47 12.09
C GLN A 219 -19.96 -15.48 12.11
N GLY A 220 -19.35 -14.31 12.29
CA GLY A 220 -17.89 -14.20 12.39
C GLY A 220 -17.35 -14.80 13.69
N ASP A 221 -16.18 -15.46 13.62
CA ASP A 221 -15.57 -16.15 14.75
C ASP A 221 -14.31 -15.40 15.26
N PRO A 222 -14.17 -15.14 16.57
CA PRO A 222 -12.96 -14.54 17.15
C PRO A 222 -11.72 -15.44 17.03
N ALA A 223 -11.88 -16.72 16.70
CA ALA A 223 -10.81 -17.70 16.52
C ALA A 223 -9.82 -17.70 17.69
N GLY A 224 -8.52 -17.53 17.40
CA GLY A 224 -7.49 -17.50 18.44
C GLY A 224 -7.66 -16.36 19.45
N LEU A 225 -8.34 -15.26 19.09
CA LEU A 225 -8.58 -14.13 20.01
C LEU A 225 -9.55 -14.49 21.13
N ALA A 226 -10.38 -15.53 20.99
CA ALA A 226 -11.20 -16.02 22.12
C ALA A 226 -10.35 -16.43 23.32
N ARG A 227 -9.11 -16.86 23.10
CA ARG A 227 -8.17 -17.16 24.19
C ARG A 227 -7.73 -15.92 24.94
N ILE A 228 -7.65 -14.76 24.27
CA ILE A 228 -7.34 -13.47 24.89
C ILE A 228 -8.50 -12.96 25.72
N ASP A 229 -9.73 -13.02 25.19
CA ASP A 229 -10.94 -12.70 25.95
C ASP A 229 -10.99 -13.52 27.25
N LYS A 230 -10.76 -14.83 27.15
CA LYS A 230 -10.70 -15.73 28.30
C LYS A 230 -9.56 -15.40 29.27
N LEU A 231 -8.38 -15.06 28.76
CA LEU A 231 -7.20 -14.74 29.57
C LEU A 231 -7.42 -13.50 30.44
N PHE A 232 -8.09 -12.47 29.90
CA PHE A 232 -8.33 -11.22 30.60
C PHE A 232 -9.73 -11.11 31.24
N GLY A 233 -10.61 -12.08 31.00
CA GLY A 233 -11.99 -12.07 31.49
C GLY A 233 -12.83 -10.95 30.88
N ILE A 234 -12.59 -10.63 29.59
CA ILE A 234 -13.29 -9.59 28.84
C ILE A 234 -14.11 -10.22 27.70
N ASP A 235 -15.06 -9.47 27.15
CA ASP A 235 -15.80 -9.81 25.93
C ASP A 235 -15.62 -8.67 24.93
N LEU A 236 -14.47 -8.64 24.28
CA LEU A 236 -14.13 -7.61 23.29
C LEU A 236 -14.11 -8.22 21.90
N TYR A 237 -13.36 -9.30 21.72
CA TYR A 237 -13.18 -9.92 20.42
C TYR A 237 -14.37 -10.81 20.07
N THR A 238 -14.90 -11.56 21.02
CA THR A 238 -16.03 -12.47 20.79
C THR A 238 -17.25 -11.71 20.30
N SER A 239 -17.73 -10.70 21.04
CA SER A 239 -18.81 -9.84 20.57
C SER A 239 -18.49 -9.09 19.27
N GLY A 240 -17.24 -8.62 19.13
CA GLY A 240 -16.81 -7.84 17.97
C GLY A 240 -16.83 -8.63 16.66
N PHE A 241 -16.30 -9.86 16.68
CA PHE A 241 -16.26 -10.72 15.48
C PHE A 241 -17.64 -11.23 15.08
N HIS A 242 -18.53 -11.51 16.04
CA HIS A 242 -19.92 -11.87 15.71
C HIS A 242 -20.64 -10.76 14.94
N GLN A 243 -20.25 -9.49 15.12
CA GLN A 243 -20.83 -8.34 14.43
C GLN A 243 -20.06 -7.95 13.15
N SER A 244 -19.12 -8.77 12.69
CA SER A 244 -18.32 -8.44 11.50
C SER A 244 -19.20 -8.31 10.24
N PRO A 245 -19.16 -7.17 9.52
CA PRO A 245 -19.93 -6.99 8.27
C PRO A 245 -19.52 -7.94 7.14
N VAL A 246 -18.28 -8.46 7.18
CA VAL A 246 -17.68 -9.29 6.12
C VAL A 246 -16.99 -10.49 6.75
N VAL A 247 -17.77 -11.54 7.05
CA VAL A 247 -17.29 -12.78 7.68
C VAL A 247 -16.30 -13.55 6.79
N PHE A 248 -16.62 -13.70 5.50
CA PHE A 248 -15.82 -14.43 4.51
C PHE A 248 -14.92 -13.51 3.69
N GLY A 249 -14.35 -12.50 4.34
CA GLY A 249 -13.50 -11.48 3.72
C GLY A 249 -12.00 -11.76 3.83
N ALA A 250 -11.57 -13.04 3.80
CA ALA A 250 -10.16 -13.37 4.03
C ALA A 250 -9.22 -12.77 2.95
N PHE A 251 -9.65 -12.78 1.67
CA PHE A 251 -8.81 -12.38 0.54
C PHE A 251 -9.26 -11.06 -0.12
N PRO A 252 -8.33 -10.12 -0.36
CA PRO A 252 -6.99 -10.02 0.20
C PRO A 252 -7.04 -9.54 1.66
N SER A 253 -5.96 -9.78 2.42
CA SER A 253 -5.91 -9.33 3.82
C SER A 253 -5.71 -7.82 3.94
N LEU A 254 -6.67 -7.14 4.58
CA LEU A 254 -6.55 -5.73 4.96
C LEU A 254 -5.46 -5.51 6.00
N HIS A 255 -5.30 -6.42 6.96
CA HIS A 255 -4.26 -6.30 7.99
C HIS A 255 -2.85 -6.30 7.37
N ALA A 256 -2.63 -7.15 6.35
CA ALA A 256 -1.39 -7.12 5.60
C ALA A 256 -1.24 -5.86 4.75
N ALA A 257 -2.30 -5.43 4.06
CA ALA A 257 -2.27 -4.25 3.22
C ALA A 257 -1.95 -2.98 4.05
N ASP A 258 -2.62 -2.80 5.19
CA ASP A 258 -2.47 -1.65 6.07
C ASP A 258 -1.09 -1.59 6.72
N SER A 259 -0.64 -2.71 7.30
CA SER A 259 0.68 -2.79 7.94
C SER A 259 1.82 -2.63 6.92
N THR A 260 1.66 -3.14 5.70
CA THR A 260 2.64 -2.95 4.61
C THR A 260 2.66 -1.51 4.12
N LEU A 261 1.49 -0.91 3.91
CA LEU A 261 1.38 0.49 3.47
C LEU A 261 2.02 1.44 4.50
N ALA A 262 1.72 1.24 5.78
CA ALA A 262 2.32 2.00 6.87
C ALA A 262 3.84 1.85 6.85
N ALA A 263 4.36 0.63 6.70
CA ALA A 263 5.80 0.40 6.65
C ALA A 263 6.47 1.06 5.45
N LEU A 264 5.84 1.06 4.27
CA LEU A 264 6.38 1.71 3.07
C LEU A 264 6.46 3.24 3.22
N PHE A 265 5.38 3.87 3.70
CA PHE A 265 5.35 5.31 3.95
C PHE A 265 6.31 5.73 5.08
N MET A 266 6.36 4.96 6.17
CA MET A 266 7.28 5.23 7.27
C MET A 266 8.74 5.01 6.86
N SER A 267 9.04 4.01 6.02
CA SER A 267 10.37 3.80 5.45
C SER A 267 10.77 4.90 4.48
N HIS A 268 9.80 5.52 3.79
CA HIS A 268 10.06 6.70 2.95
C HIS A 268 10.50 7.89 3.81
N VAL A 269 9.81 8.14 4.94
CA VAL A 269 10.15 9.25 5.85
C VAL A 269 11.41 8.96 6.67
N PHE A 270 11.63 7.70 7.07
CA PHE A 270 12.79 7.27 7.88
C PHE A 270 13.50 6.05 7.26
N PRO A 271 14.30 6.23 6.19
CA PRO A 271 14.95 5.11 5.50
C PRO A 271 15.81 4.23 6.39
N ARG A 272 16.50 4.82 7.38
CA ARG A 272 17.34 4.11 8.35
C ARG A 272 16.54 3.23 9.32
N MET A 273 15.25 3.51 9.52
CA MET A 273 14.37 2.73 10.39
C MET A 273 13.55 1.68 9.64
N LYS A 274 13.78 1.50 8.33
CA LYS A 274 13.12 0.48 7.50
C LYS A 274 13.08 -0.91 8.14
N PRO A 275 14.17 -1.44 8.75
CA PRO A 275 14.11 -2.75 9.39
C PRO A 275 13.02 -2.84 10.47
N VAL A 276 12.85 -1.80 11.30
CA VAL A 276 11.85 -1.77 12.37
C VAL A 276 10.43 -1.87 11.81
N PHE A 277 10.14 -1.11 10.74
CA PHE A 277 8.81 -1.12 10.14
C PHE A 277 8.50 -2.44 9.44
N VAL A 278 9.48 -3.01 8.74
CA VAL A 278 9.34 -4.33 8.11
C VAL A 278 9.13 -5.43 9.16
N THR A 279 9.89 -5.40 10.27
CA THR A 279 9.70 -6.34 11.38
C THR A 279 8.29 -6.26 11.95
N TYR A 280 7.72 -5.06 12.12
CA TYR A 280 6.33 -4.91 12.57
C TYR A 280 5.33 -5.51 11.56
N THR A 281 5.50 -5.29 10.27
CA THR A 281 4.65 -5.89 9.23
C THR A 281 4.70 -7.42 9.29
N LEU A 282 5.90 -8.01 9.35
CA LEU A 282 6.04 -9.47 9.45
C LEU A 282 5.44 -10.02 10.76
N TRP A 283 5.57 -9.28 11.86
CA TRP A 283 4.96 -9.64 13.13
C TRP A 283 3.42 -9.62 13.06
N MET A 284 2.83 -8.63 12.38
CA MET A 284 1.39 -8.59 12.10
C MET A 284 0.94 -9.81 11.29
N TRP A 285 1.67 -10.13 10.22
CA TRP A 285 1.33 -11.24 9.32
C TRP A 285 1.35 -12.56 10.08
N TRP A 286 2.43 -12.81 10.82
CA TRP A 286 2.53 -13.96 11.70
C TRP A 286 1.37 -14.01 12.71
N ALA A 287 1.04 -12.90 13.36
CA ALA A 287 -0.02 -12.84 14.37
C ALA A 287 -1.38 -13.24 13.78
N THR A 288 -1.73 -12.75 12.58
CA THR A 288 -2.99 -13.08 11.92
C THR A 288 -3.10 -14.54 11.47
N MET A 289 -1.97 -15.17 11.12
CA MET A 289 -1.95 -16.62 10.83
C MET A 289 -2.03 -17.45 12.12
N TYR A 290 -1.23 -17.09 13.13
CA TYR A 290 -1.21 -17.78 14.43
C TYR A 290 -2.59 -17.76 15.12
N LEU A 291 -3.35 -16.66 14.95
CA LEU A 291 -4.71 -16.53 15.49
C LEU A 291 -5.80 -17.09 14.56
N SER A 292 -5.41 -17.70 13.42
CA SER A 292 -6.29 -18.36 12.45
C SER A 292 -7.26 -17.44 11.70
N HIS A 293 -6.91 -16.18 11.50
CA HIS A 293 -7.72 -15.22 10.73
C HIS A 293 -7.33 -15.12 9.26
N HIS A 294 -6.08 -15.47 8.93
CA HIS A 294 -5.55 -15.33 7.57
C HIS A 294 -4.65 -16.48 7.14
N TYR A 295 -4.64 -16.74 5.84
CA TYR A 295 -3.64 -17.58 5.18
C TYR A 295 -2.48 -16.73 4.66
N ALA A 296 -1.29 -17.30 4.53
CA ALA A 296 -0.12 -16.61 3.97
C ALA A 296 -0.40 -16.02 2.57
N VAL A 297 -1.16 -16.72 1.74
CA VAL A 297 -1.46 -16.27 0.37
C VAL A 297 -2.28 -14.98 0.34
N ASP A 298 -3.24 -14.83 1.26
CA ASP A 298 -4.08 -13.63 1.32
C ASP A 298 -3.33 -12.43 1.95
N LEU A 299 -2.37 -12.70 2.83
CA LEU A 299 -1.43 -11.71 3.36
C LEU A 299 -0.50 -11.18 2.27
N VAL A 300 0.08 -12.08 1.46
CA VAL A 300 0.91 -11.69 0.31
C VAL A 300 0.12 -10.84 -0.68
N ALA A 301 -1.12 -11.23 -1.00
CA ALA A 301 -1.98 -10.44 -1.88
C ALA A 301 -2.28 -9.05 -1.31
N GLY A 302 -2.57 -8.94 0.00
CA GLY A 302 -2.73 -7.65 0.68
C GLY A 302 -1.48 -6.78 0.64
N GLY A 303 -0.31 -7.37 0.91
CA GLY A 303 0.98 -6.70 0.81
C GLY A 303 1.29 -6.20 -0.61
N LEU A 304 0.98 -7.01 -1.64
CA LEU A 304 1.13 -6.61 -3.05
C LEU A 304 0.19 -5.46 -3.42
N LEU A 305 -1.08 -5.49 -2.99
CA LEU A 305 -2.03 -4.40 -3.19
C LEU A 305 -1.49 -3.07 -2.61
N ALA A 306 -0.96 -3.12 -1.40
CA ALA A 306 -0.32 -1.97 -0.75
C ALA A 306 0.93 -1.50 -1.49
N ALA A 307 1.82 -2.43 -1.89
CA ALA A 307 3.04 -2.11 -2.62
C ALA A 307 2.76 -1.43 -3.97
N ILE A 308 1.86 -2.00 -4.79
CA ILE A 308 1.46 -1.45 -6.09
C ILE A 308 0.91 -0.03 -5.90
N SER A 309 0.00 0.15 -4.94
CA SER A 309 -0.64 1.43 -4.66
C SER A 309 0.37 2.47 -4.13
N PHE A 310 1.29 2.05 -3.27
CA PHE A 310 2.36 2.89 -2.76
C PHE A 310 3.30 3.34 -3.87
N TYR A 311 3.79 2.43 -4.72
CA TYR A 311 4.73 2.80 -5.77
C TYR A 311 4.06 3.69 -6.82
N PHE A 312 2.81 3.44 -7.19
CA PHE A 312 2.02 4.36 -8.02
C PHE A 312 1.90 5.75 -7.40
N ALA A 313 1.56 5.82 -6.10
CA ALA A 313 1.49 7.08 -5.37
C ALA A 313 2.86 7.76 -5.27
N LYS A 314 3.93 6.99 -5.09
CA LYS A 314 5.30 7.47 -4.97
C LYS A 314 5.78 8.16 -6.24
N THR A 315 5.58 7.55 -7.40
CA THR A 315 6.07 8.11 -8.68
C THR A 315 5.35 9.40 -9.06
N ARG A 316 4.10 9.59 -8.63
CA ARG A 316 3.22 10.66 -9.12
C ARG A 316 2.94 11.77 -8.11
N PHE A 317 2.87 11.45 -6.82
CA PHE A 317 2.27 12.34 -5.82
C PHE A 317 3.03 12.43 -4.51
N LEU A 318 3.96 11.52 -4.20
CA LEU A 318 4.65 11.52 -2.92
C LEU A 318 5.80 12.54 -2.93
N PRO A 319 5.80 13.50 -2.01
CA PRO A 319 6.92 14.43 -1.89
C PRO A 319 8.22 13.70 -1.51
N ARG A 320 9.34 14.12 -2.10
CA ARG A 320 10.67 13.65 -1.73
C ARG A 320 11.07 14.16 -0.34
N VAL A 321 11.78 13.30 0.40
CA VAL A 321 12.45 13.68 1.65
C VAL A 321 13.74 14.42 1.30
N GLN A 322 14.00 15.53 1.99
CA GLN A 322 15.23 16.33 1.85
C GLN A 322 16.08 16.14 3.11
N LEU A 323 17.32 15.69 2.96
CA LEU A 323 18.16 15.19 4.06
C LEU A 323 18.52 16.27 5.10
N ASP A 324 18.52 17.53 4.69
CA ASP A 324 18.74 18.72 5.52
C ASP A 324 17.50 19.12 6.33
N LYS A 325 16.32 18.54 6.06
CA LYS A 325 15.04 18.92 6.66
C LYS A 325 14.50 17.82 7.56
N THR A 326 14.43 18.11 8.86
CA THR A 326 13.98 17.12 9.87
C THR A 326 12.49 17.23 10.17
N PHE A 327 11.96 18.45 10.28
CA PHE A 327 10.55 18.67 10.60
C PHE A 327 9.80 19.22 9.40
N ARG A 328 8.49 18.98 9.36
CA ARG A 328 7.57 19.51 8.35
C ARG A 328 7.74 21.01 8.10
N TRP A 329 7.97 21.80 9.16
CA TRP A 329 8.09 23.26 9.08
C TRP A 329 9.44 23.75 8.55
N ASP A 330 10.43 22.87 8.46
CA ASP A 330 11.73 23.17 7.86
C ASP A 330 11.64 23.17 6.31
N TYR A 331 10.50 22.74 5.72
CA TYR A 331 10.30 22.68 4.27
C TYR A 331 9.85 24.01 3.67
N ASP A 332 10.71 24.57 2.82
CA ASP A 332 10.39 25.70 1.95
C ASP A 332 9.61 25.33 0.68
N TYR A 333 9.91 24.16 0.14
CA TYR A 333 9.36 23.62 -1.11
C TYR A 333 9.35 22.09 -1.02
N VAL A 334 8.63 21.45 -1.94
CA VAL A 334 8.61 20.00 -2.10
C VAL A 334 8.91 19.63 -3.55
N GLU A 335 9.57 18.49 -3.74
CA GLU A 335 9.88 17.93 -5.05
C GLU A 335 9.15 16.60 -5.23
N PHE A 336 8.85 16.24 -6.48
CA PHE A 336 8.22 14.98 -6.86
C PHE A 336 9.09 14.24 -7.89
N GLY A 337 8.92 12.92 -8.01
CA GLY A 337 9.68 12.08 -8.94
C GLY A 337 10.99 11.54 -8.37
N GLU A 338 11.84 10.97 -9.23
CA GLU A 338 13.17 10.48 -8.85
C GLU A 338 14.23 11.60 -8.94
N SER A 339 15.24 11.56 -8.07
CA SER A 339 16.41 12.42 -8.18
C SER A 339 17.28 12.00 -9.37
N THR A 340 17.68 12.94 -10.20
CA THR A 340 18.64 12.71 -11.31
C THR A 340 20.06 12.39 -10.83
N LEU A 341 20.35 12.56 -9.54
CA LEU A 341 21.69 12.42 -8.96
C LEU A 341 21.63 11.58 -7.67
N GLU A 342 21.71 10.25 -7.76
CA GLU A 342 22.21 9.39 -6.65
C GLU A 342 22.34 7.88 -6.96
N TYR A 343 22.31 7.44 -8.23
CA TYR A 343 22.57 6.02 -8.53
C TYR A 343 24.05 5.60 -8.33
N GLY A 344 24.96 6.58 -8.13
CA GLY A 344 26.40 6.33 -7.99
C GLY A 344 26.91 6.08 -6.57
N TYR A 345 26.24 6.58 -5.53
CA TYR A 345 26.75 6.51 -4.15
C TYR A 345 26.22 5.31 -3.34
N GLY A 346 25.11 4.69 -3.76
CA GLY A 346 24.53 3.54 -3.07
C GLY A 346 25.24 2.20 -3.31
N LEU A 347 26.02 2.09 -4.39
CA LEU A 347 26.83 0.90 -4.72
C LEU A 347 28.25 0.97 -4.13
N ALA A 348 28.78 2.18 -3.91
CA ALA A 348 30.11 2.36 -3.32
C ALA A 348 30.17 2.08 -1.81
N ALA A 349 29.02 1.95 -1.14
CA ALA A 349 28.95 1.63 0.29
C ALA A 349 28.94 0.12 0.58
N TYR A 350 28.95 -0.74 -0.45
CA TYR A 350 29.01 -2.20 -0.31
C TYR A 350 30.36 -2.81 -0.72
N ASP A 351 31.27 -2.02 -1.29
CA ASP A 351 32.63 -2.44 -1.63
C ASP A 351 33.62 -1.69 -0.74
N GLY A 352 33.94 -2.28 0.42
CA GLY A 352 34.86 -1.67 1.37
C GLY A 352 35.08 -2.46 2.65
N ASP A 353 35.50 -3.73 2.53
CA ASP A 353 36.43 -4.33 3.49
C ASP A 353 37.05 -5.63 2.93
N PHE A 354 38.07 -5.46 2.10
CA PHE A 354 39.16 -6.44 2.01
C PHE A 354 40.47 -5.65 2.04
N ASN A 355 40.97 -5.45 3.26
CA ASN A 355 42.36 -5.13 3.51
C ASN A 355 43.23 -6.25 2.94
N LEU A 356 44.05 -5.93 1.95
CA LEU A 356 45.26 -6.67 1.63
C LEU A 356 46.34 -5.64 1.31
N ASP A 357 47.23 -5.50 2.28
CA ASP A 357 48.49 -4.77 2.20
C ASP A 357 49.30 -5.21 0.98
N SER A 358 49.76 -4.24 0.18
CA SER A 358 51.13 -4.25 -0.33
C SER A 358 51.57 -2.84 -0.70
N ASP A 359 52.74 -2.51 -0.19
CA ASP A 359 53.42 -1.23 -0.28
C ASP A 359 53.87 -0.85 -1.71
N GLU A 360 54.27 0.42 -1.83
CA GLU A 360 55.49 0.85 -2.53
C GLU A 360 55.33 1.74 -3.80
N TRP A 361 55.48 3.04 -3.54
CA TRP A 361 56.35 4.03 -4.24
C TRP A 361 55.90 4.81 -5.51
N THR A 362 55.80 6.13 -5.27
CA THR A 362 56.42 7.27 -6.00
C THR A 362 55.86 7.83 -7.34
N VAL A 363 55.41 9.10 -7.23
CA VAL A 363 55.58 10.30 -8.09
C VAL A 363 55.58 10.21 -9.63
N GLY A 364 54.76 11.07 -10.24
CA GLY A 364 55.26 12.12 -11.16
C GLY A 364 54.99 11.99 -12.66
N SER A 365 54.05 12.81 -13.15
CA SER A 365 54.13 13.65 -14.36
C SER A 365 54.44 13.08 -15.77
N SER A 366 53.46 13.34 -16.66
CA SER A 366 53.59 13.98 -17.99
C SER A 366 53.93 13.18 -19.27
N SER A 367 53.01 13.34 -20.23
CA SER A 367 53.18 13.59 -21.69
C SER A 367 53.71 12.53 -22.66
N SER A 368 52.81 12.13 -23.59
CA SER A 368 52.94 11.98 -25.07
C SER A 368 54.23 11.48 -25.70
N VAL A 369 54.14 10.43 -26.56
CA VAL A 369 54.40 10.51 -28.02
C VAL A 369 54.06 9.18 -28.74
N SER A 370 53.69 9.34 -30.01
CA SER A 370 53.40 8.35 -31.06
C SER A 370 54.66 7.78 -31.73
N SER A 371 54.56 6.56 -32.26
CA SER A 371 55.22 5.98 -33.47
C SER A 371 55.08 4.45 -33.35
N GLY A 372 54.68 3.66 -34.34
CA GLY A 372 55.07 3.63 -35.74
C GLY A 372 55.52 2.19 -36.06
N SER A 373 54.68 1.47 -36.81
CA SER A 373 54.96 0.32 -37.69
C SER A 373 56.26 -0.50 -37.55
N LEU A 374 56.14 -1.84 -37.51
CA LEU A 374 56.56 -2.78 -38.57
C LEU A 374 56.41 -4.25 -38.12
N SER A 375 55.78 -5.05 -38.97
CA SER A 375 55.77 -6.52 -38.99
C SER A 375 57.10 -7.07 -39.54
N PRO A 376 57.41 -8.36 -39.30
CA PRO A 376 57.40 -9.33 -40.42
C PRO A 376 56.78 -10.70 -40.00
N VAL A 377 56.40 -11.68 -40.83
CA VAL A 377 56.22 -11.95 -42.27
C VAL A 377 55.94 -13.47 -42.36
N ASP A 378 55.24 -13.90 -43.44
CA ASP A 378 55.17 -15.26 -44.03
C ASP A 378 54.27 -16.36 -43.37
N ASP A 379 53.50 -17.16 -44.11
CA ASP A 379 53.23 -17.20 -45.55
C ASP A 379 52.05 -18.15 -45.86
N HIS A 380 51.57 -18.04 -47.11
CA HIS A 380 50.95 -19.09 -47.94
C HIS A 380 49.42 -19.20 -48.11
N TYR A 381 49.02 -18.56 -49.22
CA TYR A 381 48.21 -19.03 -50.38
C TYR A 381 46.68 -19.17 -50.22
N SER A 382 45.81 -18.28 -50.75
CA SER A 382 45.50 -17.89 -52.16
C SER A 382 44.61 -18.93 -52.90
N TRP A 383 43.64 -18.66 -53.76
CA TRP A 383 43.32 -17.60 -54.75
C TRP A 383 41.78 -17.62 -54.93
N GLU A 384 41.04 -16.49 -54.85
CA GLU A 384 40.64 -15.60 -55.98
C GLU A 384 39.41 -16.14 -56.78
N THR A 385 38.43 -15.38 -57.32
CA THR A 385 38.21 -13.93 -57.56
C THR A 385 36.70 -13.70 -57.88
N GLU A 386 36.20 -12.46 -57.67
CA GLU A 386 35.23 -11.65 -58.46
C GLU A 386 34.04 -12.30 -59.23
N ALA A 387 32.92 -11.66 -59.56
CA ALA A 387 32.20 -10.43 -59.22
C ALA A 387 30.96 -10.43 -60.16
N LEU A 388 29.88 -9.76 -59.73
CA LEU A 388 28.84 -9.14 -60.57
C LEU A 388 28.03 -10.01 -61.56
N THR A 389 26.70 -10.05 -61.37
CA THR A 389 25.65 -9.51 -62.28
C THR A 389 24.28 -10.17 -62.02
N SER A 390 23.23 -9.35 -61.96
CA SER A 390 21.82 -9.65 -62.30
C SER A 390 21.52 -8.90 -63.63
N PRO A 391 20.37 -9.04 -64.35
CA PRO A 391 19.04 -9.55 -63.95
C PRO A 391 18.25 -10.36 -65.05
N HIS A 392 16.94 -10.59 -64.79
CA HIS A 392 15.82 -10.99 -65.70
C HIS A 392 15.69 -12.49 -66.06
N THR A 393 14.52 -13.16 -66.17
CA THR A 393 13.07 -12.82 -66.28
C THR A 393 12.23 -14.11 -66.16
N ASP A 394 11.00 -14.04 -65.62
CA ASP A 394 9.69 -14.60 -66.07
C ASP A 394 9.58 -16.10 -66.51
N ILE A 395 8.51 -16.90 -66.28
CA ILE A 395 7.07 -16.69 -66.53
C ILE A 395 6.23 -17.93 -66.07
N GLU A 396 4.93 -17.70 -65.79
CA GLU A 396 3.72 -18.58 -65.81
C GLU A 396 3.57 -19.79 -64.86
N ALA A 397 2.48 -20.02 -64.09
CA ALA A 397 1.02 -19.82 -64.18
C ALA A 397 0.25 -21.14 -64.46
N GLY A 398 -0.83 -21.40 -63.70
CA GLY A 398 -1.80 -22.46 -64.05
C GLY A 398 -2.71 -22.94 -62.92
N ARG A 399 -3.96 -22.50 -62.95
CA ARG A 399 -5.09 -22.74 -62.01
C ARG A 399 -5.84 -24.06 -62.21
N HIS A 400 -6.68 -24.40 -61.20
CA HIS A 400 -8.09 -24.89 -61.23
C HIS A 400 -8.32 -26.18 -60.40
N ALA A 401 -9.47 -26.52 -59.81
CA ALA A 401 -10.61 -25.86 -59.12
C ALA A 401 -11.63 -26.98 -58.71
N PHE A 402 -12.47 -26.74 -57.68
CA PHE A 402 -13.83 -27.32 -57.37
C PHE A 402 -13.96 -28.82 -56.98
N SER A 403 -14.42 -29.18 -55.76
CA SER A 403 -15.79 -29.27 -55.15
C SER A 403 -16.05 -30.76 -54.77
N PRO A 404 -17.07 -31.15 -53.96
CA PRO A 404 -18.47 -30.67 -53.89
C PRO A 404 -18.72 -29.59 -52.85
#